data_AF-A0A2N6NVS4-F1
#
_entry.id   AF-A0A2N6NVS4-F1
#
_cell.length_a   1.000
_cell.length_b   1.000
_cell.length_c   1.000
_cell.angle_alpha   90.00
_cell.angle_beta   90.00
_cell.angle_gamma   90.00
#
_symmetry.space_group_name_H-M   'P 1'
#
loop_
_entity.id
_entity.type
_entity.pdbx_description
1 polymer ?
#
loop_
_entity_poly.entity_id
_entity_poly.type
_entity_poly.pdbx_seq_one_letter_code
_entity_poly.pdbx_strand_id
1 'polypeptide(L)'
;MVSSEPATGPNQSTATKESVEDFAQAGSQHCVDPGRFPLSRKEILHVLRVNQEGNHHLHISTYCAGKKWLLSSRMHQPVDLDHASTLHYEDAGNACNRTAAIYLLRDEWCPRARFTKLLQGEEEISFIAAALFQYTYHRWFRPYKSEVDLGQFLIKVNVPPAATDLPVKTCSLAMVERLKRSHTNFCERVRDIIDNETLCEEVPTLFGAHKWRRHMRPFWYIQPVFEAVIVAVRTGEFDFATTDIADMRTLIVATGKEAKSGPIDLSLIDAADRLDSVFDNGRLVAVESRLEVILSFLLDLEQREHALDMPPAPANLPVCDMDDRVAGAMKHLGWDPAEPLHGPSSEWVDTDQHFTWTVSKSRKLMVINKAVECWAYQCYRFRRRAEGERKRWLEDQEQETSEMAQTSKNVNNEQ
;
A
#
# COMPACT_ATOMS: atom_id res chain seq x y z
N MET A 1 -52.99 -5.54 -30.81
CA MET A 1 -52.26 -4.37 -31.35
C MET A 1 -51.82 -3.54 -30.16
N VAL A 2 -50.54 -3.66 -29.78
CA VAL A 2 -49.51 -2.59 -29.91
C VAL A 2 -49.74 -1.49 -28.86
N SER A 3 -48.83 -1.13 -27.95
CA SER A 3 -47.42 -1.49 -27.75
C SER A 3 -47.04 -1.20 -26.30
N SER A 4 -46.18 -2.07 -25.77
CA SER A 4 -45.26 -1.82 -24.68
C SER A 4 -44.10 -0.93 -25.14
N GLU A 5 -43.75 0.10 -24.38
CA GLU A 5 -42.41 0.70 -24.41
C GLU A 5 -41.73 0.48 -23.05
N PRO A 6 -40.50 -0.06 -23.01
CA PRO A 6 -39.70 -0.19 -21.80
C PRO A 6 -38.80 1.04 -21.61
N ALA A 7 -38.72 1.54 -20.39
CA ALA A 7 -37.72 2.52 -19.98
C ALA A 7 -36.32 1.87 -19.94
N THR A 8 -35.50 2.22 -20.93
CA THR A 8 -34.04 2.23 -20.91
C THR A 8 -33.55 3.12 -19.76
N GLY A 9 -32.47 2.89 -19.01
CA GLY A 9 -31.39 1.90 -18.92
C GLY A 9 -30.55 2.26 -17.67
N PRO A 10 -29.59 1.45 -17.22
CA PRO A 10 -28.88 1.68 -15.97
C PRO A 10 -27.85 2.83 -16.12
N ASN A 11 -27.86 3.75 -15.14
CA ASN A 11 -26.81 4.74 -14.92
C ASN A 11 -25.44 4.07 -14.91
N GLN A 12 -24.69 4.26 -15.99
CA GLN A 12 -23.30 3.86 -16.05
C GLN A 12 -22.48 4.78 -15.16
N SER A 13 -21.74 4.16 -14.24
CA SER A 13 -20.65 4.72 -13.44
C SER A 13 -19.76 5.68 -14.25
N THR A 14 -19.98 6.98 -14.09
CA THR A 14 -19.14 8.06 -14.63
C THR A 14 -17.88 8.30 -13.78
N ALA A 15 -17.86 7.86 -12.51
CA ALA A 15 -16.78 8.11 -11.55
C ALA A 15 -15.44 7.41 -11.90
N THR A 16 -15.49 6.28 -12.61
CA THR A 16 -14.29 5.56 -13.07
C THR A 16 -13.67 6.12 -14.35
N LYS A 17 -14.39 6.97 -15.09
CA LYS A 17 -13.85 7.62 -16.29
C LYS A 17 -13.10 8.91 -15.95
N GLU A 18 -13.63 9.70 -15.01
CA GLU A 18 -12.98 10.94 -14.56
C GLU A 18 -11.62 10.68 -13.91
N SER A 19 -11.48 9.63 -13.08
CA SER A 19 -10.18 9.28 -12.46
C SER A 19 -9.11 8.77 -13.44
N VAL A 20 -9.52 8.24 -14.61
CA VAL A 20 -8.60 7.81 -15.67
C VAL A 20 -8.27 8.97 -16.62
N GLU A 21 -9.23 9.86 -16.88
CA GLU A 21 -9.07 11.03 -17.73
C GLU A 21 -8.21 12.12 -17.06
N ASP A 22 -8.29 12.29 -15.74
CA ASP A 22 -7.46 13.24 -14.99
C ASP A 22 -5.96 12.84 -14.97
N PHE A 23 -5.66 11.53 -15.04
CA PHE A 23 -4.28 11.05 -15.22
C PHE A 23 -3.82 11.02 -16.69
N ALA A 24 -4.75 10.82 -17.62
CA ALA A 24 -4.45 10.77 -19.06
C ALA A 24 -4.31 12.16 -19.71
N GLN A 25 -4.83 13.23 -19.11
CA GLN A 25 -4.75 14.60 -19.63
C GLN A 25 -3.43 15.33 -19.34
N ALA A 26 -2.41 14.65 -18.78
CA ALA A 26 -1.04 15.17 -18.76
C ALA A 26 -0.41 15.09 -20.17
N GLY A 27 -0.84 15.97 -21.07
CA GLY A 27 -0.21 16.23 -22.36
C GLY A 27 1.25 16.64 -22.20
N SER A 28 2.14 15.65 -22.27
CA SER A 28 3.59 15.75 -22.06
C SER A 28 4.26 16.79 -22.99
N GLN A 29 4.86 17.81 -22.37
CA GLN A 29 5.58 18.90 -23.04
C GLN A 29 7.12 18.77 -23.04
N HIS A 30 7.72 17.76 -22.40
CA HIS A 30 9.19 17.68 -22.33
C HIS A 30 9.73 16.28 -22.67
N CYS A 31 9.85 16.02 -23.97
CA CYS A 31 11.00 15.29 -24.46
C CYS A 31 12.16 16.28 -24.50
N VAL A 32 13.22 16.02 -23.74
CA VAL A 32 14.47 16.75 -23.96
C VAL A 32 14.97 16.38 -25.35
N ASP A 33 15.02 17.35 -26.25
CA ASP A 33 15.63 17.20 -27.57
C ASP A 33 17.13 16.87 -27.39
N PRO A 34 17.64 15.75 -27.92
CA PRO A 34 19.06 15.41 -27.88
C PRO A 34 19.98 16.51 -28.46
N GLY A 35 19.47 17.43 -29.27
CA GLY A 35 20.20 18.60 -29.77
C GLY A 35 20.37 19.75 -28.78
N ARG A 36 19.74 19.72 -27.59
CA ARG A 36 19.75 20.81 -26.59
C ARG A 36 20.76 20.63 -25.44
N PHE A 37 21.72 19.72 -25.55
CA PHE A 37 22.78 19.59 -24.54
C PHE A 37 23.82 20.73 -24.65
N PRO A 38 24.36 21.23 -23.52
CA PRO A 38 24.04 20.85 -22.15
C PRO A 38 22.74 21.50 -21.65
N LEU A 39 21.98 20.77 -20.84
CA LEU A 39 20.79 21.30 -20.19
C LEU A 39 21.15 22.28 -19.09
N SER A 40 20.26 23.21 -18.78
CA SER A 40 20.41 24.05 -17.61
C SER A 40 20.27 23.22 -16.31
N ARG A 41 20.89 23.70 -15.23
CA ARG A 41 20.79 23.07 -13.90
C ARG A 41 19.35 22.80 -13.48
N LYS A 42 18.44 23.76 -13.70
CA LYS A 42 17.01 23.63 -13.39
C LYS A 42 16.34 22.51 -14.19
N GLU A 43 16.64 22.41 -15.49
CA GLU A 43 16.12 21.34 -16.34
C GLU A 43 16.65 19.97 -15.91
N ILE A 44 17.92 19.86 -15.52
CA ILE A 44 18.49 18.60 -15.02
C ILE A 44 17.79 18.19 -13.72
N LEU A 45 17.66 19.09 -12.75
CA LEU A 45 16.98 18.83 -11.48
C LEU A 45 15.52 18.38 -11.68
N HIS A 46 14.79 19.02 -12.61
CA HIS A 46 13.44 18.60 -12.97
C HIS A 46 13.39 17.18 -13.53
N VAL A 47 14.28 16.83 -14.46
CA VAL A 47 14.36 15.47 -15.03
C VAL A 47 14.72 14.44 -13.95
N LEU A 48 15.68 14.75 -13.08
CA LEU A 48 16.07 13.85 -11.99
C LEU A 48 14.91 13.59 -11.03
N ARG A 49 14.18 14.64 -10.64
CA ARG A 49 13.01 14.52 -9.78
C ARG A 49 11.89 13.69 -10.41
N VAL A 50 11.56 13.92 -11.68
CA VAL A 50 10.58 13.10 -12.42
C VAL A 50 10.99 11.62 -12.42
N ASN A 51 12.28 11.34 -12.62
CA ASN A 51 12.78 9.96 -12.60
C ASN A 51 12.68 9.32 -11.21
N GLN A 52 12.97 10.05 -10.15
CA GLN A 52 12.85 9.56 -8.78
C GLN A 52 11.39 9.24 -8.43
N GLU A 53 10.45 10.14 -8.71
CA GLU A 53 9.02 9.89 -8.46
C GLU A 53 8.49 8.70 -9.26
N GLY A 54 8.92 8.56 -10.53
CA GLY A 54 8.57 7.42 -11.34
C GLY A 54 9.16 6.10 -10.80
N ASN A 55 10.41 6.12 -10.35
CA ASN A 55 11.04 4.97 -9.69
C ASN A 55 10.34 4.63 -8.37
N HIS A 56 9.95 5.65 -7.60
CA HIS A 56 9.21 5.50 -6.35
C HIS A 56 7.87 4.82 -6.61
N HIS A 57 7.08 5.33 -7.54
CA HIS A 57 5.81 4.72 -7.93
C HIS A 57 6.01 3.27 -8.41
N LEU A 58 7.03 3.00 -9.24
CA LEU A 58 7.35 1.64 -9.69
C LEU A 58 7.74 0.72 -8.51
N HIS A 59 8.48 1.26 -7.55
CA HIS A 59 8.91 0.53 -6.36
C HIS A 59 7.71 0.18 -5.49
N ILE A 60 6.88 1.15 -5.11
CA ILE A 60 5.67 0.92 -4.31
C ILE A 60 4.71 -0.05 -5.01
N SER A 61 4.42 0.15 -6.29
CA SER A 61 3.53 -0.75 -7.06
C SER A 61 4.09 -2.17 -7.20
N THR A 62 5.40 -2.31 -7.35
CA THR A 62 6.04 -3.62 -7.45
C THR A 62 6.06 -4.33 -6.11
N TYR A 63 6.58 -3.69 -5.05
CA TYR A 63 6.93 -4.34 -3.80
C TYR A 63 5.82 -4.34 -2.77
N CYS A 64 4.98 -3.31 -2.74
CA CYS A 64 3.90 -3.26 -1.78
C CYS A 64 2.64 -3.95 -2.34
N ALA A 65 2.47 -3.94 -3.66
CA ALA A 65 1.18 -4.21 -4.28
C ALA A 65 1.18 -5.33 -5.35
N GLY A 66 2.35 -5.85 -5.73
CA GLY A 66 2.45 -6.90 -6.74
C GLY A 66 2.02 -8.27 -6.22
N LYS A 67 1.32 -9.06 -7.07
CA LYS A 67 0.96 -10.47 -6.78
C LYS A 67 2.12 -11.33 -6.31
N LYS A 68 3.33 -11.06 -6.83
CA LYS A 68 4.56 -11.74 -6.42
C LYS A 68 4.86 -11.57 -4.93
N TRP A 69 4.53 -10.42 -4.36
CA TRP A 69 4.87 -10.04 -2.98
C TRP A 69 3.69 -10.25 -2.03
N LEU A 70 2.47 -10.03 -2.50
CA LEU A 70 1.27 -10.24 -1.69
C LEU A 70 0.90 -11.73 -1.52
N LEU A 71 1.20 -12.59 -2.52
CA LEU A 71 0.54 -13.90 -2.63
C LEU A 71 1.40 -15.03 -3.20
N SER A 72 2.68 -14.79 -3.52
CA SER A 72 3.55 -15.92 -3.87
C SER A 72 3.96 -16.64 -2.59
N SER A 73 3.17 -17.64 -2.19
CA SER A 73 3.48 -18.55 -1.08
C SER A 73 4.86 -19.23 -1.18
N ARG A 74 5.46 -19.24 -2.38
CA ARG A 74 6.82 -19.73 -2.64
C ARG A 74 7.93 -18.71 -2.39
N MET A 75 7.62 -17.41 -2.36
CA MET A 75 8.60 -16.33 -2.20
C MET A 75 8.43 -15.63 -0.84
N HIS A 76 7.20 -15.47 -0.37
CA HIS A 76 6.86 -15.00 0.98
C HIS A 76 5.74 -15.88 1.54
N GLN A 77 6.04 -16.59 2.62
CA GLN A 77 4.98 -17.19 3.44
C GLN A 77 4.25 -16.05 4.15
N PRO A 78 2.92 -16.14 4.35
CA PRO A 78 2.22 -15.22 5.24
C PRO A 78 3.02 -15.16 6.54
N VAL A 79 3.50 -13.98 6.91
CA VAL A 79 4.30 -13.85 8.13
C VAL A 79 3.39 -14.23 9.26
N ASP A 80 3.68 -15.37 9.89
CA ASP A 80 3.01 -15.72 11.11
C ASP A 80 3.44 -14.69 12.16
N LEU A 81 2.54 -13.76 12.46
CA LEU A 81 2.76 -12.70 13.42
C LEU A 81 2.56 -13.20 14.85
N ASP A 82 1.92 -14.35 15.01
CA ASP A 82 1.59 -14.97 16.28
C ASP A 82 2.70 -15.96 16.71
N HIS A 83 3.46 -16.53 15.76
CA HIS A 83 4.62 -17.41 16.00
C HIS A 83 5.94 -16.83 15.47
N ALA A 84 7.09 -17.28 15.98
CA ALA A 84 8.43 -16.82 15.61
C ALA A 84 8.88 -17.27 14.20
N SER A 85 8.10 -16.95 13.17
CA SER A 85 8.49 -17.12 11.76
C SER A 85 9.52 -16.06 11.35
N THR A 86 10.47 -16.45 10.50
CA THR A 86 11.49 -15.54 9.98
C THR A 86 10.85 -14.50 9.06
N LEU A 87 11.04 -13.22 9.37
CA LEU A 87 10.65 -12.11 8.50
C LEU A 87 11.68 -11.99 7.37
N HIS A 88 11.23 -11.82 6.13
CA HIS A 88 12.14 -11.57 5.01
C HIS A 88 12.70 -10.15 5.07
N TYR A 89 13.95 -9.97 4.64
CA TYR A 89 14.60 -8.65 4.66
C TYR A 89 13.85 -7.62 3.79
N GLU A 90 13.23 -8.05 2.68
CA GLU A 90 12.41 -7.16 1.86
C GLU A 90 11.16 -6.67 2.58
N ASP A 91 10.52 -7.51 3.42
CA ASP A 91 9.36 -7.11 4.21
C ASP A 91 9.74 -6.11 5.30
N ALA A 92 10.92 -6.28 5.91
CA ALA A 92 11.48 -5.34 6.86
C ALA A 92 11.82 -3.99 6.20
N GLY A 93 12.47 -4.02 5.04
CA GLY A 93 12.76 -2.81 4.26
C GLY A 93 11.49 -2.07 3.82
N ASN A 94 10.42 -2.81 3.46
CA ASN A 94 9.13 -2.23 3.10
C ASN A 94 8.35 -1.64 4.28
N ALA A 95 8.66 -2.03 5.52
CA ALA A 95 8.08 -1.45 6.72
C ALA A 95 8.77 -0.14 7.13
N CYS A 96 10.03 0.04 6.73
CA CYS A 96 10.77 1.26 7.00
C CYS A 96 10.22 2.43 6.18
N ASN A 97 10.35 3.64 6.73
CA ASN A 97 9.88 4.88 6.11
C ASN A 97 8.39 4.82 5.74
N ARG A 98 7.59 4.23 6.63
CA ARG A 98 6.12 4.19 6.54
C ARG A 98 5.49 4.86 7.74
N THR A 99 4.31 5.44 7.55
CA THR A 99 3.54 6.08 8.63
C THR A 99 2.71 5.07 9.41
N ALA A 100 2.11 4.08 8.76
CA ALA A 100 1.26 3.10 9.42
C ALA A 100 1.30 1.72 8.76
N ALA A 101 1.02 0.68 9.57
CA ALA A 101 0.74 -0.66 9.08
C ALA A 101 -0.77 -0.84 8.85
N ILE A 102 -1.16 -1.40 7.70
CA ILE A 102 -2.52 -1.88 7.42
C ILE A 102 -2.51 -3.41 7.43
N TYR A 103 -3.28 -4.03 8.33
CA TYR A 103 -3.48 -5.47 8.38
C TYR A 103 -4.74 -5.88 7.63
N LEU A 104 -4.60 -6.73 6.61
CA LEU A 104 -5.74 -7.34 5.92
C LEU A 104 -6.10 -8.66 6.61
N LEU A 105 -7.10 -8.59 7.48
CA LEU A 105 -7.55 -9.71 8.30
C LEU A 105 -8.49 -10.61 7.49
N ARG A 106 -8.14 -11.89 7.42
CA ARG A 106 -8.93 -12.93 6.75
C ARG A 106 -9.62 -13.82 7.76
N ASP A 107 -10.93 -13.97 7.59
CA ASP A 107 -11.67 -15.03 8.25
C ASP A 107 -11.35 -16.39 7.61
N GLU A 108 -10.90 -17.35 8.41
CA GLU A 108 -10.68 -18.73 7.94
C GLU A 108 -12.01 -19.49 7.71
N TRP A 109 -13.16 -18.87 8.00
CA TRP A 109 -14.51 -19.41 7.77
C TRP A 109 -14.89 -19.43 6.28
N CYS A 110 -14.07 -20.09 5.47
CA CYS A 110 -14.46 -20.63 4.18
C CYS A 110 -14.33 -22.17 4.28
N PRO A 111 -15.42 -22.93 4.51
CA PRO A 111 -15.39 -24.37 4.82
C PRO A 111 -14.72 -25.27 3.76
N ARG A 112 -14.37 -24.75 2.58
CA ARG A 112 -13.81 -25.52 1.45
C ARG A 112 -12.31 -25.39 1.22
N ALA A 113 -11.57 -24.62 2.04
CA ALA A 113 -10.11 -24.58 1.98
C ALA A 113 -9.45 -25.98 2.16
N ARG A 114 -10.20 -26.98 2.64
CA ARG A 114 -9.72 -28.36 2.81
C ARG A 114 -9.88 -29.26 1.58
N PHE A 115 -10.71 -28.91 0.59
CA PHE A 115 -11.08 -29.86 -0.47
C PHE A 115 -10.80 -29.42 -1.91
N THR A 116 -10.50 -28.14 -2.16
CA THR A 116 -10.05 -27.69 -3.48
C THR A 116 -8.60 -27.20 -3.42
N LYS A 117 -7.75 -27.69 -4.33
CA LYS A 117 -6.37 -27.18 -4.54
C LYS A 117 -6.33 -25.74 -5.06
N LEU A 118 -7.44 -25.01 -5.02
CA LEU A 118 -7.56 -23.61 -5.43
C LEU A 118 -7.46 -22.75 -4.17
N LEU A 119 -6.44 -21.89 -4.17
CA LEU A 119 -6.19 -20.93 -3.11
C LEU A 119 -7.32 -19.88 -3.09
N GLN A 120 -8.42 -20.20 -2.39
CA GLN A 120 -9.56 -19.31 -2.25
C GLN A 120 -9.20 -18.10 -1.36
N GLY A 121 -9.62 -16.90 -1.74
CA GLY A 121 -9.38 -15.61 -1.05
C GLY A 121 -8.14 -14.83 -1.52
N GLU A 122 -7.34 -15.39 -2.43
CA GLU A 122 -6.15 -14.70 -2.96
C GLU A 122 -6.49 -13.53 -3.89
N GLU A 123 -7.54 -13.67 -4.70
CA GLU A 123 -7.93 -12.60 -5.64
C GLU A 123 -8.61 -11.45 -4.89
N GLU A 124 -9.36 -11.75 -3.82
CA GLU A 124 -9.93 -10.74 -2.90
C GLU A 124 -8.84 -9.90 -2.22
N ILE A 125 -7.84 -10.55 -1.62
CA ILE A 125 -6.69 -9.83 -1.04
C ILE A 125 -5.92 -9.06 -2.09
N SER A 126 -5.66 -9.66 -3.26
CA SER A 126 -4.98 -8.97 -4.37
C SER A 126 -5.69 -7.67 -4.71
N PHE A 127 -7.03 -7.73 -4.82
CA PHE A 127 -7.84 -6.58 -5.14
C PHE A 127 -7.77 -5.54 -4.03
N ILE A 128 -8.08 -5.91 -2.79
CA ILE A 128 -8.12 -4.97 -1.66
C ILE A 128 -6.76 -4.30 -1.50
N ALA A 129 -5.68 -5.07 -1.48
CA ALA A 129 -4.34 -4.51 -1.40
C ALA A 129 -4.09 -3.55 -2.57
N ALA A 130 -4.37 -3.97 -3.82
CA ALA A 130 -4.10 -3.13 -4.98
C ALA A 130 -4.91 -1.82 -5.00
N ALA A 131 -6.18 -1.90 -4.60
CA ALA A 131 -7.07 -0.76 -4.49
C ALA A 131 -6.67 0.16 -3.32
N LEU A 132 -6.26 -0.39 -2.18
CA LEU A 132 -5.69 0.38 -1.07
C LEU A 132 -4.45 1.15 -1.52
N PHE A 133 -3.53 0.51 -2.23
CA PHE A 133 -2.35 1.20 -2.76
C PHE A 133 -2.69 2.29 -3.75
N GLN A 134 -3.60 2.02 -4.69
CA GLN A 134 -4.05 3.03 -5.64
C GLN A 134 -4.62 4.24 -4.90
N TYR A 135 -5.56 3.99 -4.00
CA TYR A 135 -6.27 5.03 -3.26
C TYR A 135 -5.34 5.84 -2.35
N THR A 136 -4.50 5.16 -1.56
CA THR A 136 -3.52 5.82 -0.68
C THR A 136 -2.45 6.58 -1.46
N TYR A 137 -1.91 6.02 -2.54
CA TYR A 137 -0.90 6.68 -3.35
C TYR A 137 -1.46 7.94 -4.01
N HIS A 138 -2.67 7.91 -4.55
CA HIS A 138 -3.28 9.11 -5.15
C HIS A 138 -3.53 10.23 -4.13
N ARG A 139 -3.88 9.91 -2.88
CA ARG A 139 -4.11 10.93 -1.85
C ARG A 139 -2.82 11.45 -1.22
N TRP A 140 -1.81 10.59 -1.10
CA TRP A 140 -0.51 10.94 -0.51
C TRP A 140 0.42 11.64 -1.49
N PHE A 141 0.49 11.16 -2.74
CA PHE A 141 1.44 11.65 -3.73
C PHE A 141 1.04 13.03 -4.25
N ARG A 142 1.88 14.02 -3.95
CA ARG A 142 1.81 15.37 -4.47
C ARG A 142 3.01 15.57 -5.39
N PRO A 143 2.81 15.72 -6.71
CA PRO A 143 3.90 15.91 -7.66
C PRO A 143 4.86 16.99 -7.18
N TYR A 144 6.14 16.67 -7.21
CA TYR A 144 7.28 17.49 -6.78
C TYR A 144 7.31 17.87 -5.30
N LYS A 145 6.26 17.57 -4.52
CA LYS A 145 6.14 17.98 -3.11
C LYS A 145 6.27 16.83 -2.13
N SER A 146 5.90 15.61 -2.52
CA SER A 146 6.06 14.44 -1.65
C SER A 146 7.53 14.09 -1.49
N GLU A 147 7.95 13.79 -0.28
CA GLU A 147 9.27 13.25 -0.01
C GLU A 147 9.34 11.79 -0.46
N VAL A 148 10.22 11.47 -1.43
CA VAL A 148 10.31 10.12 -2.01
C VAL A 148 11.71 9.49 -1.91
N ASP A 149 12.71 10.25 -1.46
CA ASP A 149 14.13 9.87 -1.57
C ASP A 149 14.52 8.65 -0.74
N LEU A 150 13.85 8.46 0.41
CA LEU A 150 14.04 7.28 1.25
C LEU A 150 12.99 6.20 1.01
N GLY A 151 12.28 6.28 -0.11
CA GLY A 151 11.13 5.44 -0.37
C GLY A 151 9.98 5.68 0.60
N GLN A 152 9.84 6.90 1.14
CA GLN A 152 8.77 7.25 2.08
C GLN A 152 7.40 7.03 1.45
N PHE A 153 6.47 6.50 2.24
CA PHE A 153 5.10 6.30 1.79
C PHE A 153 4.18 6.12 3.01
N LEU A 154 2.89 6.42 2.87
CA LEU A 154 1.98 6.41 4.01
C LEU A 154 1.84 5.02 4.67
N ILE A 155 1.73 3.94 3.88
CA ILE A 155 1.26 2.64 4.40
C ILE A 155 2.14 1.44 4.04
N LYS A 156 2.21 0.47 4.97
CA LYS A 156 2.63 -0.91 4.70
C LYS A 156 1.45 -1.85 4.84
N VAL A 157 1.08 -2.54 3.77
CA VAL A 157 0.09 -3.62 3.85
C VAL A 157 0.73 -4.90 4.35
N ASN A 158 0.13 -5.51 5.37
CA ASN A 158 0.49 -6.78 5.97
C ASN A 158 -0.68 -7.75 5.83
N VAL A 159 -0.41 -8.96 5.35
CA VAL A 159 -1.42 -10.00 5.17
C VAL A 159 -1.07 -11.17 6.08
N PRO A 160 -1.56 -11.19 7.33
CA PRO A 160 -1.34 -12.33 8.21
C PRO A 160 -1.96 -13.62 7.63
N PRO A 161 -1.53 -14.80 8.09
CA PRO A 161 -2.25 -16.05 7.84
C PRO A 161 -3.75 -15.89 8.12
N ALA A 162 -4.57 -16.66 7.41
CA ALA A 162 -5.98 -16.75 7.77
C ALA A 162 -6.08 -17.32 9.20
N ALA A 163 -6.99 -16.75 10.00
CA ALA A 163 -7.15 -17.11 11.39
C ALA A 163 -8.58 -17.61 11.65
N THR A 164 -8.67 -18.76 12.29
CA THR A 164 -9.91 -19.44 12.71
C THR A 164 -10.54 -18.76 13.92
N ASP A 165 -9.76 -17.96 14.64
CA ASP A 165 -10.08 -17.38 15.93
C ASP A 165 -10.13 -15.85 15.90
N LEU A 166 -10.38 -15.23 14.74
CA LEU A 166 -10.63 -13.79 14.69
C LEU A 166 -11.86 -13.45 15.55
N PRO A 167 -11.79 -12.42 16.42
CA PRO A 167 -12.95 -11.93 17.13
C PRO A 167 -14.11 -11.62 16.18
N VAL A 168 -15.31 -12.05 16.54
CA VAL A 168 -16.52 -11.87 15.72
C VAL A 168 -16.76 -10.39 15.39
N LYS A 169 -16.49 -9.51 16.35
CA LYS A 169 -16.63 -8.06 16.20
C LYS A 169 -15.27 -7.43 15.91
N THR A 170 -15.16 -6.76 14.75
CA THR A 170 -13.96 -6.06 14.29
C THR A 170 -13.54 -4.98 15.30
N CYS A 171 -14.45 -4.09 15.71
CA CYS A 171 -14.20 -3.12 16.77
C CYS A 171 -14.46 -3.70 18.18
N SER A 172 -13.48 -4.45 18.69
CA SER A 172 -13.53 -5.04 20.04
C SER A 172 -12.17 -5.01 20.73
N LEU A 173 -12.17 -5.02 22.08
CA LEU A 173 -10.92 -5.04 22.85
C LEU A 173 -10.08 -6.28 22.55
N ALA A 174 -10.71 -7.44 22.31
CA ALA A 174 -10.01 -8.66 21.91
C ALA A 174 -9.26 -8.50 20.57
N MET A 175 -9.88 -7.81 19.59
CA MET A 175 -9.23 -7.51 18.32
C MET A 175 -8.07 -6.53 18.49
N VAL A 176 -8.27 -5.48 19.29
CA VAL A 176 -7.25 -4.48 19.62
C VAL A 176 -6.01 -5.13 20.23
N GLU A 177 -6.18 -5.98 21.24
CA GLU A 177 -5.05 -6.65 21.92
C GLU A 177 -4.33 -7.64 21.00
N ARG A 178 -5.06 -8.34 20.12
CA ARG A 178 -4.46 -9.18 19.10
C ARG A 178 -3.58 -8.36 18.14
N LEU A 179 -4.13 -7.29 17.57
CA LEU A 179 -3.42 -6.42 16.63
C LEU A 179 -2.16 -5.82 17.26
N LYS A 180 -2.25 -5.30 18.50
CA LYS A 180 -1.10 -4.77 19.23
C LYS A 180 0.00 -5.81 19.39
N ARG A 181 -0.34 -7.04 19.76
CA ARG A 181 0.63 -8.14 19.90
C ARG A 181 1.29 -8.47 18.56
N SER A 182 0.50 -8.71 17.52
CA SER A 182 1.00 -9.04 16.19
C SER A 182 1.90 -7.93 15.62
N HIS A 183 1.53 -6.67 15.85
CA HIS A 183 2.32 -5.52 15.40
C HIS A 183 3.59 -5.28 16.21
N THR A 184 3.56 -5.51 17.53
CA THR A 184 4.75 -5.46 18.37
C THR A 184 5.77 -6.50 17.91
N ASN A 185 5.33 -7.75 17.73
CA ASN A 185 6.16 -8.83 17.19
C ASN A 185 6.73 -8.48 15.81
N PHE A 186 5.92 -7.86 14.94
CA PHE A 186 6.38 -7.40 13.63
C PHE A 186 7.49 -6.35 13.75
N CYS A 187 7.27 -5.29 14.52
CA CYS A 187 8.24 -4.21 14.69
C CYS A 187 9.56 -4.72 15.31
N GLU A 188 9.49 -5.61 16.29
CA GLU A 188 10.68 -6.23 16.89
C GLU A 188 11.52 -6.97 15.84
N ARG A 189 10.89 -7.79 14.97
CA ARG A 189 11.60 -8.49 13.89
C ARG A 189 12.19 -7.54 12.85
N VAL A 190 11.49 -6.45 12.53
CA VAL A 190 12.03 -5.42 11.63
C VAL A 190 13.30 -4.81 12.24
N ARG A 191 13.28 -4.48 13.53
CA ARG A 191 14.46 -3.95 14.25
C ARG A 191 15.59 -4.97 14.31
N ASP A 192 15.29 -6.22 14.62
CA ASP A 192 16.28 -7.30 14.62
C ASP A 192 16.97 -7.43 13.26
N ILE A 193 16.24 -7.32 12.15
CA ILE A 193 16.82 -7.35 10.80
C ILE A 193 17.70 -6.12 10.56
N ILE A 194 17.22 -4.93 10.92
CA ILE A 194 17.98 -3.67 10.77
C ILE A 194 19.32 -3.76 11.55
N ASP A 195 19.27 -4.22 12.79
CA ASP A 195 20.43 -4.30 13.68
C ASP A 195 21.41 -5.40 13.23
N ASN A 196 20.87 -6.59 12.87
CA ASN A 196 21.68 -7.77 12.54
C ASN A 196 22.10 -7.89 11.07
N GLU A 197 21.68 -7.02 10.15
CA GLU A 197 22.11 -7.06 8.75
C GLU A 197 23.59 -6.65 8.55
N THR A 198 24.53 -7.25 9.29
CA THR A 198 25.96 -6.98 9.13
C THR A 198 26.40 -7.47 7.76
N LEU A 199 26.77 -6.55 6.87
CA LEU A 199 27.53 -6.79 5.63
C LEU A 199 26.88 -7.78 4.64
N CYS A 200 26.03 -7.27 3.74
CA CYS A 200 25.85 -7.95 2.45
C CYS A 200 27.08 -7.70 1.58
N GLU A 201 27.95 -8.70 1.46
CA GLU A 201 29.00 -8.74 0.44
C GLU A 201 28.37 -8.75 -0.97
N GLU A 202 29.08 -8.15 -1.92
CA GLU A 202 28.76 -8.26 -3.34
C GLU A 202 28.73 -9.73 -3.75
N VAL A 203 27.55 -10.26 -4.09
CA VAL A 203 27.45 -11.61 -4.65
C VAL A 203 27.48 -11.51 -6.17
N PRO A 204 28.52 -12.03 -6.85
CA PRO A 204 28.56 -12.09 -8.31
C PRO A 204 27.43 -12.99 -8.81
N THR A 205 26.68 -12.56 -9.82
CA THR A 205 25.69 -13.44 -10.46
C THR A 205 26.28 -14.11 -11.71
N LEU A 206 25.72 -15.28 -12.07
CA LEU A 206 26.05 -16.07 -13.27
C LEU A 206 25.92 -15.31 -14.62
N PHE A 207 25.35 -14.09 -14.63
CA PHE A 207 25.10 -13.31 -15.84
C PHE A 207 25.81 -11.94 -15.87
N GLY A 208 26.80 -11.71 -15.01
CA GLY A 208 27.61 -10.47 -15.03
C GLY A 208 26.85 -9.19 -14.66
N ALA A 209 25.61 -9.31 -14.19
CA ALA A 209 24.86 -8.21 -13.60
C ALA A 209 25.09 -8.22 -12.08
N HIS A 210 25.69 -7.16 -11.54
CA HIS A 210 25.71 -6.91 -10.11
C HIS A 210 24.25 -6.78 -9.65
N LYS A 211 23.74 -7.77 -8.92
CA LYS A 211 22.49 -7.59 -8.18
C LYS A 211 22.90 -6.80 -6.95
N TRP A 212 22.76 -5.48 -7.01
CA TRP A 212 22.95 -4.60 -5.87
C TRP A 212 22.12 -5.12 -4.70
N ARG A 213 22.74 -5.84 -3.75
CA ARG A 213 22.20 -5.95 -2.39
C ARG A 213 22.53 -4.62 -1.75
N ARG A 214 21.73 -3.61 -2.10
CA ARG A 214 22.01 -2.20 -1.84
C ARG A 214 22.27 -1.97 -0.36
N HIS A 215 23.33 -1.23 -0.08
CA HIS A 215 23.66 -0.63 1.21
C HIS A 215 22.56 0.37 1.66
N MET A 216 21.35 -0.12 1.94
CA MET A 216 20.24 0.73 2.42
C MET A 216 20.25 0.96 3.94
N ARG A 217 21.24 0.41 4.65
CA ARG A 217 21.40 0.56 6.12
C ARG A 217 21.22 1.98 6.66
N PRO A 218 21.76 3.07 6.04
CA PRO A 218 21.61 4.39 6.65
C PRO A 218 20.20 4.97 6.52
N PHE A 219 19.28 4.28 5.82
CA PHE A 219 17.99 4.83 5.41
C PHE A 219 16.79 4.01 5.88
N TRP A 220 17.02 2.87 6.53
CA TRP A 220 15.95 2.05 7.08
C TRP A 220 15.62 2.52 8.49
N TYR A 221 14.49 3.23 8.60
CA TYR A 221 14.00 3.76 9.86
C TYR A 221 12.53 3.38 10.06
N ILE A 222 12.21 2.79 11.21
CA ILE A 222 10.81 2.61 11.63
C ILE A 222 10.36 3.94 12.22
N GLN A 223 9.35 4.56 11.61
CA GLN A 223 8.81 5.81 12.12
C GLN A 223 8.12 5.59 13.47
N PRO A 224 8.20 6.52 14.44
CA PRO A 224 7.54 6.33 15.74
C PRO A 224 6.03 6.23 15.59
N VAL A 225 5.44 6.99 14.65
CA VAL A 225 4.02 6.88 14.28
C VAL A 225 3.66 5.48 13.73
N PHE A 226 4.57 4.82 13.01
CA PHE A 226 4.36 3.44 12.53
C PHE A 226 4.14 2.48 13.67
N GLU A 227 4.88 2.65 14.76
CA GLU A 227 4.73 1.81 15.94
C GLU A 227 3.56 2.23 16.83
N ALA A 228 3.14 3.50 16.75
CA ALA A 228 2.10 4.09 17.58
C ALA A 228 0.68 3.80 17.06
N VAL A 229 0.54 3.54 15.75
CA VAL A 229 -0.76 3.35 15.09
C VAL A 229 -0.80 2.09 14.23
N ILE A 230 -1.89 1.35 14.37
CA ILE A 230 -2.23 0.21 13.53
C ILE A 230 -3.55 0.49 12.83
N VAL A 231 -3.64 0.10 11.57
CA VAL A 231 -4.90 0.05 10.83
C VAL A 231 -5.20 -1.41 10.49
N ALA A 232 -6.47 -1.80 10.55
CA ALA A 232 -6.93 -3.13 10.19
C ALA A 232 -8.19 -3.06 9.33
N VAL A 233 -8.24 -3.93 8.33
CA VAL A 233 -9.37 -4.12 7.43
C VAL A 233 -9.73 -5.59 7.46
N ARG A 234 -10.99 -5.91 7.74
CA ARG A 234 -11.50 -7.28 7.64
C ARG A 234 -12.03 -7.52 6.23
N THR A 235 -11.40 -8.43 5.49
CA THR A 235 -11.69 -8.58 4.06
C THR A 235 -13.08 -9.16 3.79
N GLY A 236 -13.60 -10.01 4.68
CA GLY A 236 -14.91 -10.65 4.54
C GLY A 236 -16.10 -9.69 4.61
N GLU A 237 -15.92 -8.50 5.18
CA GLU A 237 -16.99 -7.49 5.32
C GLU A 237 -17.10 -6.59 4.08
N PHE A 238 -16.14 -6.64 3.15
CA PHE A 238 -16.12 -5.75 2.00
C PHE A 238 -17.01 -6.28 0.87
N ASP A 239 -17.91 -5.46 0.33
CA ASP A 239 -18.69 -5.80 -0.88
C ASP A 239 -18.05 -5.28 -2.17
N PHE A 240 -17.34 -6.18 -2.85
CA PHE A 240 -16.69 -5.93 -4.14
C PHE A 240 -17.63 -5.48 -5.26
N ALA A 241 -18.94 -5.79 -5.17
CA ALA A 241 -19.89 -5.43 -6.21
C ALA A 241 -20.29 -3.95 -6.14
N THR A 242 -20.40 -3.38 -4.94
CA THR A 242 -21.06 -2.07 -4.75
C THR A 242 -20.25 -1.06 -3.94
N THR A 243 -19.24 -1.49 -3.19
CA THR A 243 -18.54 -0.63 -2.22
C THR A 243 -17.32 0.03 -2.86
N ASP A 244 -17.21 1.35 -2.71
CA ASP A 244 -15.97 2.08 -2.99
C ASP A 244 -14.92 1.72 -1.94
N ILE A 245 -13.64 1.63 -2.33
CA ILE A 245 -12.55 1.40 -1.38
C ILE A 245 -12.52 2.47 -0.29
N ALA A 246 -12.93 3.71 -0.59
CA ALA A 246 -13.02 4.82 0.35
C ALA A 246 -13.99 4.56 1.51
N ASP A 247 -15.09 3.85 1.24
CA ASP A 247 -16.16 3.55 2.20
C ASP A 247 -15.91 2.26 3.00
N MET A 248 -14.80 1.58 2.74
CA MET A 248 -14.42 0.36 3.43
C MET A 248 -14.34 0.58 4.95
N ARG A 249 -15.05 -0.28 5.71
CA ARG A 249 -14.96 -0.30 7.17
C ARG A 249 -13.56 -0.67 7.59
N THR A 250 -12.98 0.21 8.38
CA THR A 250 -11.56 0.17 8.73
C THR A 250 -11.44 0.50 10.21
N LEU A 251 -10.65 -0.29 10.93
CA LEU A 251 -10.34 -0.10 12.34
C LEU A 251 -8.98 0.60 12.45
N ILE A 252 -8.91 1.72 13.17
CA ILE A 252 -7.66 2.31 13.62
C ILE A 252 -7.47 2.05 15.12
N VAL A 253 -6.25 1.67 15.50
CA VAL A 253 -5.88 1.28 16.86
C VAL A 253 -4.66 2.07 17.30
N ALA A 254 -4.73 2.68 18.48
CA ALA A 254 -3.59 3.26 19.17
C ALA A 254 -2.87 2.14 19.96
N THR A 255 -1.58 1.97 19.73
CA THR A 255 -0.82 0.87 20.36
C THR A 255 -0.43 1.18 21.81
N GLY A 256 -0.44 2.46 22.19
CA GLY A 256 0.07 2.96 23.46
C GLY A 256 1.54 3.40 23.40
N LYS A 257 2.22 3.18 22.28
CA LYS A 257 3.51 3.83 22.01
C LYS A 257 3.31 5.29 21.60
N GLU A 258 4.30 6.11 21.87
CA GLU A 258 4.28 7.54 21.53
C GLU A 258 4.91 7.77 20.15
N ALA A 259 4.27 8.63 19.36
CA ALA A 259 4.87 9.18 18.15
C ALA A 259 5.75 10.40 18.53
N LYS A 260 6.53 10.97 17.59
CA LYS A 260 7.31 12.18 17.92
C LYS A 260 6.41 13.38 18.21
N SER A 261 5.27 13.42 17.55
CA SER A 261 4.20 14.40 17.75
C SER A 261 3.42 14.22 19.05
N GLY A 262 3.77 13.20 19.85
CA GLY A 262 3.16 12.89 21.13
C GLY A 262 2.23 11.68 21.07
N PRO A 263 1.36 11.51 22.08
CA PRO A 263 0.44 10.38 22.14
C PRO A 263 -0.62 10.46 21.04
N ILE A 264 -1.00 9.31 20.49
CA ILE A 264 -2.06 9.21 19.48
C ILE A 264 -3.42 9.46 20.13
N ASP A 265 -4.02 10.59 19.80
CA ASP A 265 -5.37 10.94 20.23
C ASP A 265 -6.40 10.63 19.15
N LEU A 266 -7.08 9.48 19.30
CA LEU A 266 -8.17 9.06 18.40
C LEU A 266 -9.45 9.89 18.60
N SER A 267 -9.53 10.73 19.63
CA SER A 267 -10.69 11.60 19.85
C SER A 267 -10.79 12.72 18.81
N LEU A 268 -9.70 12.98 18.08
CA LEU A 268 -9.66 13.90 16.95
C LEU A 268 -10.45 13.41 15.73
N ILE A 269 -10.79 12.12 15.65
CA ILE A 269 -11.73 11.62 14.64
C ILE A 269 -13.13 12.03 15.07
N ASP A 270 -13.85 12.78 14.24
CA ASP A 270 -15.17 13.32 14.57
C ASP A 270 -16.14 12.23 15.00
N ALA A 271 -16.90 12.49 16.07
CA ALA A 271 -17.84 11.52 16.64
C ALA A 271 -18.90 11.04 15.65
N ALA A 272 -19.25 11.87 14.66
CA ALA A 272 -20.19 11.53 13.60
C ALA A 272 -19.63 10.53 12.57
N ASP A 273 -18.31 10.46 12.41
CA ASP A 273 -17.63 9.53 11.51
C ASP A 273 -17.23 8.21 12.20
N ARG A 274 -17.45 8.08 13.51
CA ARG A 274 -17.15 6.85 14.26
C ARG A 274 -18.31 5.87 14.07
N LEU A 275 -18.06 4.79 13.34
CA LEU A 275 -18.99 3.67 13.22
C LEU A 275 -19.05 2.87 14.52
N ASP A 276 -17.91 2.74 15.20
CA ASP A 276 -17.79 2.07 16.49
C ASP A 276 -16.53 2.54 17.24
N SER A 277 -16.44 2.25 18.53
CA SER A 277 -15.29 2.65 19.36
C SER A 277 -15.02 1.69 20.51
N VAL A 278 -13.75 1.57 20.89
CA VAL A 278 -13.30 0.76 22.02
C VAL A 278 -12.52 1.63 22.99
N PHE A 279 -12.91 1.54 24.26
CA PHE A 279 -12.21 2.19 25.36
C PHE A 279 -11.51 1.13 26.22
N ASP A 280 -10.29 1.45 26.66
CA ASP A 280 -9.55 0.67 27.65
C ASP A 280 -9.08 1.63 28.75
N ASN A 281 -9.39 1.32 30.00
CA ASN A 281 -9.09 2.16 31.17
C ASN A 281 -9.49 3.64 31.00
N GLY A 282 -10.64 3.89 30.37
CA GLY A 282 -11.16 5.24 30.12
C GLY A 282 -10.51 5.99 28.96
N ARG A 283 -9.56 5.38 28.24
CA ARG A 283 -8.92 5.95 27.04
C ARG A 283 -9.51 5.32 25.79
N LEU A 284 -9.74 6.13 24.76
CA LEU A 284 -10.17 5.65 23.44
C LEU A 284 -8.98 4.99 22.74
N VAL A 285 -8.99 3.66 22.64
CA VAL A 285 -7.86 2.88 22.10
C VAL A 285 -8.09 2.39 20.67
N ALA A 286 -9.34 2.36 20.22
CA ALA A 286 -9.64 2.09 18.82
C ALA A 286 -10.94 2.74 18.36
N VAL A 287 -10.98 3.05 17.07
CA VAL A 287 -12.15 3.60 16.37
C VAL A 287 -12.33 2.83 15.07
N GLU A 288 -13.56 2.40 14.80
CA GLU A 288 -13.94 1.92 13.47
C GLU A 288 -14.60 3.06 12.70
N SER A 289 -14.15 3.27 11.47
CA SER A 289 -14.64 4.33 10.58
C SER A 289 -14.50 3.91 9.11
N ARG A 290 -14.80 4.83 8.19
CA ARG A 290 -14.52 4.68 6.76
C ARG A 290 -13.02 4.84 6.51
N LEU A 291 -12.49 4.14 5.51
CA LEU A 291 -11.09 4.24 5.13
C LEU A 291 -10.68 5.68 4.82
N GLU A 292 -11.54 6.44 4.13
CA GLU A 292 -11.26 7.85 3.80
C GLU A 292 -10.96 8.72 5.02
N VAL A 293 -11.73 8.53 6.11
CA VAL A 293 -11.57 9.27 7.37
C VAL A 293 -10.25 8.88 8.04
N ILE A 294 -10.00 7.57 8.14
CA ILE A 294 -8.76 7.06 8.74
C ILE A 294 -7.51 7.49 7.96
N LEU A 295 -7.57 7.49 6.63
CA LEU A 295 -6.45 7.98 5.82
C LEU A 295 -6.21 9.48 5.98
N SER A 296 -7.28 10.28 6.11
CA SER A 296 -7.13 11.71 6.37
C SER A 296 -6.43 11.94 7.71
N PHE A 297 -6.85 11.20 8.74
CA PHE A 297 -6.19 11.21 10.05
C PHE A 297 -4.71 10.79 9.99
N LEU A 298 -4.37 9.76 9.19
CA LEU A 298 -2.98 9.33 8.99
C LEU A 298 -2.14 10.37 8.25
N LEU A 299 -2.69 11.04 7.24
CA LEU A 299 -2.01 12.12 6.52
C LEU A 299 -1.71 13.30 7.46
N ASP A 300 -2.66 13.65 8.33
CA ASP A 300 -2.45 14.70 9.34
C ASP A 300 -1.41 14.30 10.40
N LEU A 301 -1.32 13.00 10.75
CA LEU A 301 -0.26 12.48 11.61
C LEU A 301 1.11 12.54 10.94
N GLU A 302 1.22 12.07 9.70
CA GLU A 302 2.45 12.16 8.91
C GLU A 302 2.92 13.61 8.83
N GLN A 303 2.03 14.55 8.47
CA GLN A 303 2.38 15.96 8.37
C GLN A 303 2.90 16.54 9.70
N ARG A 304 2.33 16.14 10.84
CA ARG A 304 2.81 16.55 12.17
C ARG A 304 4.17 15.96 12.52
N GLU A 305 4.42 14.69 12.19
CA GLU A 305 5.73 14.06 12.38
C GLU A 305 6.81 14.73 11.51
N HIS A 306 6.47 15.04 10.26
CA HIS A 306 7.35 15.73 9.33
C HIS A 306 7.73 17.14 9.79
N ALA A 307 6.81 17.85 10.46
CA ALA A 307 7.07 19.19 11.00
C ALA A 307 8.05 19.19 12.19
N LEU A 308 8.32 18.03 12.80
CA LEU A 308 9.18 17.88 13.99
C LEU A 308 10.59 17.39 13.66
N ASP A 309 11.02 17.59 12.41
CA ASP A 309 12.23 17.02 11.81
C ASP A 309 12.25 15.48 11.88
N MET A 310 12.03 14.86 10.72
CA MET A 310 12.37 13.46 10.51
C MET A 310 13.84 13.23 10.93
N PRO A 311 14.20 12.07 11.51
CA PRO A 311 15.62 11.80 11.72
C PRO A 311 16.28 12.01 10.37
N PRO A 312 17.40 12.73 10.30
CA PRO A 312 17.91 13.19 9.03
C PRO A 312 18.04 11.97 8.11
N ALA A 313 17.17 11.89 7.10
CA ALA A 313 17.68 11.53 5.78
C ALA A 313 18.96 12.33 5.68
N PRO A 314 20.13 11.73 5.50
CA PRO A 314 21.35 12.48 5.67
C PRO A 314 21.36 13.56 4.59
N ALA A 315 20.86 14.76 4.95
CA ALA A 315 20.85 15.93 4.09
C ALA A 315 22.28 16.28 3.68
N ASN A 316 23.24 15.76 4.46
CA ASN A 316 24.66 15.84 4.29
C ASN A 316 25.26 14.77 3.37
N LEU A 317 24.53 13.69 3.02
CA LEU A 317 24.99 12.73 2.00
C LEU A 317 24.51 13.18 0.62
N PRO A 318 25.40 13.18 -0.39
CA PRO A 318 25.01 13.37 -1.78
C PRO A 318 23.97 12.34 -2.21
N VAL A 319 22.92 12.75 -2.94
CA VAL A 319 21.89 11.82 -3.44
C VAL A 319 22.45 10.77 -4.40
N CYS A 320 23.58 11.04 -5.04
CA CYS A 320 24.30 10.06 -5.84
C CYS A 320 24.86 8.89 -5.01
N ASP A 321 25.09 9.06 -3.71
CA ASP A 321 25.52 8.01 -2.80
C ASP A 321 24.32 7.18 -2.28
N MET A 322 23.10 7.69 -2.51
CA MET A 322 21.83 7.09 -2.09
C MET A 322 21.21 6.24 -3.21
N ASP A 323 21.33 6.69 -4.47
CA ASP A 323 20.75 6.02 -5.63
C ASP A 323 21.64 6.08 -6.89
N ASP A 324 22.23 4.93 -7.25
CA ASP A 324 23.03 4.76 -8.47
C ASP A 324 22.26 5.16 -9.74
N ARG A 325 20.93 5.09 -9.73
CA ARG A 325 20.10 5.51 -10.88
C ARG A 325 20.12 7.01 -11.04
N VAL A 326 20.08 7.75 -9.93
CA VAL A 326 20.22 9.21 -9.93
C VAL A 326 21.63 9.59 -10.35
N ALA A 327 22.67 8.95 -9.77
CA ALA A 327 24.06 9.16 -10.17
C ALA A 327 24.29 8.90 -11.67
N GLY A 328 23.75 7.78 -12.17
CA GLY A 328 23.75 7.44 -13.58
C GLY A 328 23.05 8.50 -14.42
N ALA A 329 21.84 8.93 -14.05
CA ALA A 329 21.09 9.95 -14.78
C ALA A 329 21.82 11.30 -14.79
N MET A 330 22.38 11.75 -13.66
CA MET A 330 23.18 12.96 -13.53
C MET A 330 24.34 12.97 -14.55
N LYS A 331 25.11 11.88 -14.61
CA LYS A 331 26.21 11.72 -15.57
C LYS A 331 25.73 11.82 -17.03
N HIS A 332 24.59 11.20 -17.37
CA HIS A 332 24.05 11.24 -18.73
C HIS A 332 23.48 12.61 -19.12
N LEU A 333 23.02 13.39 -18.13
CA LEU A 333 22.45 14.72 -18.34
C LEU A 333 23.51 15.83 -18.37
N GLY A 334 24.79 15.49 -18.14
CA GLY A 334 25.91 16.43 -18.14
C GLY A 334 26.06 17.19 -16.83
N TRP A 335 25.58 16.64 -15.70
CA TRP A 335 25.82 17.22 -14.38
C TRP A 335 27.32 17.20 -14.03
N ASP A 336 27.80 18.28 -13.42
CA ASP A 336 29.20 18.38 -12.99
C ASP A 336 29.46 17.44 -11.79
N PRO A 337 30.35 16.44 -11.91
CA PRO A 337 30.70 15.56 -10.79
C PRO A 337 31.29 16.29 -9.58
N ALA A 338 31.79 17.51 -9.74
CA ALA A 338 32.31 18.32 -8.64
C ALA A 338 31.23 19.01 -7.81
N GLU A 339 29.98 19.10 -8.30
CA GLU A 339 28.84 19.68 -7.58
C GLU A 339 28.01 18.56 -6.92
N PRO A 340 28.12 18.31 -5.61
CA PRO A 340 27.30 17.33 -4.94
C PRO A 340 25.83 17.77 -4.92
N LEU A 341 24.93 16.86 -5.30
CA LEU A 341 23.50 17.10 -5.24
C LEU A 341 22.97 16.68 -3.85
N HIS A 342 22.45 17.66 -3.10
CA HIS A 342 21.96 17.48 -1.73
C HIS A 342 20.44 17.63 -1.62
N GLY A 343 19.96 17.27 -0.44
CA GLY A 343 18.65 17.65 0.07
C GLY A 343 17.53 16.65 -0.24
N PRO A 344 16.35 16.88 0.36
CA PRO A 344 15.14 16.27 -0.14
C PRO A 344 14.90 16.72 -1.57
N SER A 345 14.56 15.79 -2.45
CA SER A 345 14.31 16.09 -3.86
C SER A 345 13.03 16.89 -4.09
N SER A 346 12.21 17.09 -3.05
CA SER A 346 11.04 17.97 -3.10
C SER A 346 11.40 19.43 -3.35
N GLU A 347 12.62 19.86 -3.00
CA GLU A 347 13.09 21.23 -3.20
C GLU A 347 13.77 21.45 -4.57
N TRP A 348 13.94 20.40 -5.36
CA TRP A 348 14.69 20.47 -6.62
C TRP A 348 13.94 21.17 -7.74
N VAL A 349 12.61 21.24 -7.64
CA VAL A 349 11.72 21.71 -8.69
C VAL A 349 10.89 22.88 -8.19
N ASP A 350 10.90 23.97 -8.95
CA ASP A 350 9.99 25.09 -8.72
C ASP A 350 8.56 24.66 -9.08
N THR A 351 7.74 24.41 -8.06
CA THR A 351 6.38 23.91 -8.23
C THR A 351 5.41 24.96 -8.78
N ASP A 352 5.77 26.25 -8.75
CA ASP A 352 4.97 27.31 -9.38
C ASP A 352 5.12 27.26 -10.90
N GLN A 353 6.24 26.74 -11.40
CA GLN A 353 6.50 26.50 -12.83
C GLN A 353 6.06 25.11 -13.27
N HIS A 354 6.11 24.12 -12.38
CA HIS A 354 5.77 22.73 -12.65
C HIS A 354 4.71 22.21 -11.67
N PHE A 355 3.43 22.40 -12.00
CA PHE A 355 2.32 21.99 -11.13
C PHE A 355 1.70 20.62 -11.50
N THR A 356 1.97 20.10 -12.70
CA THR A 356 1.52 18.76 -13.12
C THR A 356 2.70 17.81 -13.24
N TRP A 357 2.51 16.56 -12.81
CA TRP A 357 3.52 15.52 -12.95
C TRP A 357 3.78 15.24 -14.43
N THR A 358 4.92 15.71 -14.95
CA THR A 358 5.28 15.49 -16.35
C THR A 358 5.96 14.14 -16.49
N VAL A 359 5.25 13.14 -17.03
CA VAL A 359 5.91 11.86 -17.35
C VAL A 359 6.68 12.01 -18.66
N SER A 360 7.99 11.73 -18.61
CA SER A 360 8.85 11.78 -19.78
C SER A 360 8.44 10.71 -20.81
N LYS A 361 8.43 11.06 -22.10
CA LYS A 361 8.20 10.07 -23.18
C LYS A 361 9.41 9.17 -23.46
N SER A 362 10.45 9.20 -22.61
CA SER A 362 11.59 8.30 -22.78
C SER A 362 11.13 6.84 -22.75
N ARG A 363 11.74 5.99 -23.59
CA ARG A 363 11.39 4.57 -23.72
C ARG A 363 11.46 3.81 -22.38
N LYS A 364 12.31 4.25 -21.44
CA LYS A 364 12.40 3.72 -20.07
C LYS A 364 11.26 4.21 -19.16
N LEU A 365 10.80 5.46 -19.30
CA LEU A 365 9.66 5.99 -18.55
C LEU A 365 8.29 5.59 -19.11
N MET A 366 8.21 5.14 -20.37
CA MET A 366 7.02 4.43 -20.87
C MET A 366 6.66 3.19 -20.03
N VAL A 367 7.63 2.56 -19.37
CA VAL A 367 7.39 1.45 -18.43
C VAL A 367 6.66 1.94 -17.18
N ILE A 368 6.88 3.18 -16.76
CA ILE A 368 6.26 3.82 -15.60
C ILE A 368 4.81 4.24 -15.92
N ASN A 369 4.57 4.84 -17.10
CA ASN A 369 3.20 5.08 -17.60
C ASN A 369 2.44 3.77 -17.77
N LYS A 370 3.08 2.76 -18.36
CA LYS A 370 2.51 1.41 -18.38
C LYS A 370 2.27 0.88 -16.99
N ALA A 371 3.08 1.19 -15.97
CA ALA A 371 2.84 0.71 -14.62
C ALA A 371 1.59 1.34 -14.00
N VAL A 372 1.38 2.65 -14.16
CA VAL A 372 0.17 3.37 -13.71
C VAL A 372 -1.08 2.89 -14.47
N GLU A 373 -1.04 2.83 -15.79
CA GLU A 373 -2.14 2.33 -16.62
C GLU A 373 -2.39 0.83 -16.42
N CYS A 374 -1.32 0.04 -16.23
CA CYS A 374 -1.44 -1.35 -15.82
C CYS A 374 -2.06 -1.44 -14.44
N TRP A 375 -1.90 -0.45 -13.56
CA TRP A 375 -2.43 -0.52 -12.20
C TRP A 375 -3.94 -0.47 -12.16
N ALA A 376 -4.55 0.54 -12.79
CA ALA A 376 -6.00 0.62 -12.93
C ALA A 376 -6.57 -0.63 -13.60
N TYR A 377 -5.86 -1.14 -14.62
CA TYR A 377 -6.21 -2.38 -15.29
C TYR A 377 -6.04 -3.63 -14.39
N GLN A 378 -5.00 -3.69 -13.54
CA GLN A 378 -4.84 -4.78 -12.57
C GLN A 378 -5.95 -4.73 -11.51
N CYS A 379 -6.27 -3.55 -10.97
CA CYS A 379 -7.37 -3.38 -10.02
C CYS A 379 -8.69 -3.83 -10.64
N TYR A 380 -8.98 -3.43 -11.88
CA TYR A 380 -10.14 -3.92 -12.63
C TYR A 380 -10.15 -5.44 -12.77
N ARG A 381 -9.01 -6.05 -13.17
CA ARG A 381 -8.90 -7.50 -13.32
C ARG A 381 -9.07 -8.25 -12.01
N PHE A 382 -8.46 -7.77 -10.92
CA PHE A 382 -8.59 -8.38 -9.60
C PHE A 382 -10.02 -8.25 -9.08
N ARG A 383 -10.66 -7.10 -9.28
CA ARG A 383 -12.08 -6.90 -8.94
C ARG A 383 -12.96 -7.94 -9.60
N ARG A 384 -12.84 -8.10 -10.93
CA ARG A 384 -13.63 -9.08 -11.70
C ARG A 384 -13.38 -10.52 -11.24
N ARG A 385 -12.15 -10.84 -10.82
CA ARG A 385 -11.80 -12.16 -10.31
C ARG A 385 -12.36 -12.39 -8.91
N ALA A 386 -12.24 -11.40 -8.02
CA ALA A 386 -12.80 -11.42 -6.67
C ALA A 386 -14.33 -11.52 -6.70
N GLU A 387 -15.00 -10.74 -7.54
CA GLU A 387 -16.45 -10.86 -7.79
C GLU A 387 -16.83 -12.26 -8.24
N GLY A 388 -16.09 -12.82 -9.21
CA GLY A 388 -16.34 -14.17 -9.71
C GLY A 388 -16.04 -15.25 -8.67
N GLU A 389 -15.05 -15.04 -7.82
CA GLU A 389 -14.71 -15.93 -6.70
C GLU A 389 -15.81 -15.93 -5.63
N ARG A 390 -16.25 -14.75 -5.18
CA ARG A 390 -17.34 -14.60 -4.22
C ARG A 390 -18.66 -15.14 -4.74
N LYS A 391 -18.98 -14.93 -6.03
CA LYS A 391 -20.20 -15.48 -6.64
C LYS A 391 -20.22 -17.00 -6.59
N ARG A 392 -19.10 -17.64 -6.98
CA ARG A 392 -18.96 -19.11 -6.89
C ARG A 392 -19.12 -19.59 -5.44
N TRP A 393 -18.56 -18.85 -4.48
CA TRP A 393 -18.70 -19.17 -3.06
C TRP A 393 -20.16 -19.09 -2.58
N LEU A 394 -20.90 -18.03 -2.95
CA LEU A 394 -22.31 -17.89 -2.59
C LEU A 394 -23.17 -19.01 -3.19
N GLU A 395 -22.95 -19.34 -4.47
CA GLU A 395 -23.64 -20.46 -5.15
C GLU A 395 -23.37 -21.79 -4.45
N ASP A 396 -22.13 -22.04 -4.04
CA ASP A 396 -21.73 -23.24 -3.31
C ASP A 396 -22.43 -23.34 -1.94
N GLN A 397 -22.57 -22.21 -1.21
CA GLN A 397 -23.26 -22.16 0.08
C GLN A 397 -24.77 -22.40 -0.05
N GLU A 398 -25.40 -21.85 -1.09
CA GLU A 398 -26.83 -22.12 -1.38
C GLU A 398 -27.07 -23.60 -1.71
N GLN A 399 -26.14 -24.23 -2.43
CA GLN A 399 -26.22 -25.65 -2.73
C GLN A 399 -26.05 -26.51 -1.47
N GLU A 400 -25.06 -26.24 -0.63
CA GLU A 400 -24.83 -26.97 0.63
C GLU A 400 -26.02 -26.87 1.59
N THR A 401 -26.57 -25.66 1.75
CA THR A 401 -27.75 -25.44 2.60
C THR A 401 -28.99 -26.16 2.06
N SER A 402 -29.15 -26.21 0.73
CA SER A 402 -30.22 -26.97 0.07
C SER A 402 -30.06 -28.48 0.27
N GLU A 403 -28.85 -29.01 0.13
CA GLU A 403 -28.53 -30.42 0.34
C GLU A 403 -28.73 -30.83 1.81
N MET A 404 -28.27 -30.03 2.78
CA MET A 404 -28.52 -30.30 4.20
C MET A 404 -30.01 -30.26 4.56
N ALA A 405 -30.77 -29.34 3.97
CA ALA A 405 -32.21 -29.24 4.16
C ALA A 405 -32.95 -30.46 3.57
N GLN A 406 -32.52 -30.97 2.42
CA GLN A 406 -33.05 -32.22 1.84
C GLN A 406 -32.70 -33.44 2.70
N THR A 407 -31.47 -33.52 3.18
CA THR A 407 -31.02 -34.62 4.04
C THR A 407 -31.79 -34.64 5.36
N SER A 408 -32.01 -33.48 5.97
CA SER A 408 -32.81 -33.35 7.21
C SER A 408 -34.29 -33.71 7.00
N LYS A 409 -34.86 -33.41 5.83
CA LYS A 409 -36.23 -33.82 5.47
C LYS A 409 -36.35 -35.33 5.26
N ASN A 410 -35.34 -35.97 4.68
CA ASN A 410 -35.33 -37.42 4.47
C ASN A 410 -35.21 -38.19 5.79
N VAL A 411 -34.36 -37.72 6.73
CA VAL A 411 -34.22 -38.33 8.06
C VAL A 411 -35.53 -38.25 8.88
N ASN A 412 -36.28 -37.15 8.76
CA ASN A 412 -37.56 -36.99 9.47
C ASN A 412 -38.73 -37.76 8.84
N ASN A 413 -38.61 -38.25 7.60
CA ASN A 413 -39.63 -39.07 6.94
C ASN A 413 -39.41 -40.58 7.15
N GLU A 414 -38.24 -40.98 7.66
CA GLU A 414 -37.89 -42.38 7.98
C GLU A 414 -38.09 -42.75 9.47
N GLN A 415 -38.47 -41.76 10.31
CA GLN A 415 -38.95 -41.96 11.68
C GLN A 415 -40.48 -41.91 11.73
#